data_AF-K2JFW5-F1
#
_entry.id   AF-K2JFW5-F1
#
_cell.length_a   1.000
_cell.length_b   1.000
_cell.length_c   1.000
_cell.angle_alpha   90.00
_cell.angle_beta   90.00
_cell.angle_gamma   90.00
#
_symmetry.space_group_name_H-M   'P 1'
#
loop_
_entity.id
_entity.type
_entity.pdbx_description
1 polymer ?
#
loop_
_entity_poly.entity_id
_entity_poly.type
_entity_poly.pdbx_seq_one_letter_code
_entity_poly.pdbx_strand_id
1 'polypeptide(L)'
;MHTVLVILGGLVLMAVIYGVALWRGASLRGAFPLFAVLWAATAAINLWVGVAHAGYGLAEELPIFAVVFGVPCFVAWLLARRSA
;
A
#
# COMPACT_ATOMS: atom_id res chain seq x y z
N MET A 1 5.81 -10.85 -13.53
CA MET A 1 4.88 -10.89 -12.37
C MET A 1 4.58 -9.47 -11.91
N HIS A 2 3.58 -8.85 -12.53
CA HIS A 2 3.22 -7.44 -12.32
C HIS A 2 2.80 -7.14 -10.87
N THR A 3 1.97 -7.99 -10.26
CA THR A 3 1.46 -7.83 -8.88
C THR A 3 2.57 -7.75 -7.83
N VAL A 4 3.61 -8.57 -7.96
CA VAL A 4 4.75 -8.56 -7.02
C VAL A 4 5.48 -7.22 -7.06
N LEU A 5 5.69 -6.65 -8.25
CA LEU A 5 6.32 -5.33 -8.40
C LEU A 5 5.47 -4.22 -7.80
N VAL A 6 4.14 -4.30 -7.94
CA VAL A 6 3.22 -3.34 -7.31
C VAL A 6 3.32 -3.43 -5.79
N ILE A 7 3.30 -4.63 -5.21
CA ILE A 7 3.47 -4.82 -3.76
C ILE A 7 4.81 -4.24 -3.28
N LEU A 8 5.91 -4.49 -4.00
CA LEU A 8 7.21 -3.90 -3.70
C LEU A 8 7.17 -2.36 -3.73
N GLY A 9 6.46 -1.77 -4.69
CA GLY A 9 6.22 -0.33 -4.73
C GLY A 9 5.53 0.19 -3.46
N GLY A 10 4.55 -0.56 -2.93
CA GLY A 10 3.90 -0.23 -1.66
C GLY A 10 4.84 -0.30 -0.46
N LEU A 11 5.71 -1.30 -0.42
CA LEU A 11 6.73 -1.41 0.63
C LEU A 11 7.78 -0.30 0.55
N VAL A 12 8.15 0.14 -0.66
CA VAL A 12 9.04 1.29 -0.88
C VAL A 12 8.36 2.57 -0.38
N LEU A 13 7.10 2.81 -0.73
CA LEU A 13 6.35 3.97 -0.25
C LEU A 13 6.25 3.99 1.28
N MET A 14 5.98 2.84 1.89
CA MET A 14 5.98 2.67 3.36
C MET A 14 7.36 3.06 3.94
N ALA A 15 8.44 2.50 3.39
CA ALA A 15 9.79 2.76 3.88
C ALA A 15 10.16 4.25 3.79
N VAL A 16 9.75 4.94 2.72
CA VAL A 16 9.96 6.39 2.57
C VAL A 16 9.19 7.17 3.63
N ILE A 17 7.88 6.92 3.77
CA ILE A 17 7.04 7.66 4.74
C ILE A 17 7.51 7.42 6.17
N TYR A 18 7.81 6.18 6.54
CA TYR A 18 8.30 5.85 7.87
C TYR A 18 9.72 6.36 8.11
N GLY A 19 10.59 6.31 7.10
CA GLY A 19 11.92 6.91 7.16
C GLY A 19 11.86 8.41 7.45
N VAL A 20 10.97 9.14 6.77
CA VAL A 20 10.74 10.57 7.02
C VAL A 20 10.16 10.80 8.42
N ALA A 21 9.22 9.97 8.86
CA ALA A 21 8.65 10.08 10.21
C ALA A 21 9.74 9.92 11.28
N LEU A 22 10.58 8.88 11.18
CA LEU A 22 11.68 8.63 12.11
C LEU A 22 12.71 9.77 12.08
N TRP A 23 13.08 10.26 10.89
CA TRP A 23 14.01 11.38 10.75
C TRP A 23 13.49 12.67 11.42
N ARG A 24 12.17 12.86 11.43
CA ARG A 24 11.50 14.00 12.08
C ARG A 24 11.15 13.76 13.55
N GLY A 25 11.50 12.60 14.12
CA GLY A 25 11.12 12.21 15.47
C GLY A 25 9.61 11.97 15.66
N ALA A 26 8.86 11.78 14.57
CA ALA A 26 7.43 11.49 14.60
C ALA A 26 7.17 9.99 14.82
N SER A 27 6.02 9.65 15.39
CA SER A 27 5.65 8.24 15.62
C SER A 27 5.20 7.56 14.34
N LEU A 28 5.57 6.27 14.18
CA LEU A 28 5.09 5.46 13.04
C LEU A 28 3.57 5.28 13.07
N ARG A 29 2.96 5.26 14.27
CA ARG A 29 1.49 5.24 14.40
C ARG A 29 0.84 6.49 13.80
N GLY A 30 1.44 7.67 13.99
CA GLY A 30 0.97 8.91 13.37
C GLY A 30 1.19 8.95 11.86
N ALA A 31 2.22 8.29 11.35
CA ALA A 31 2.53 8.22 9.93
C ALA A 31 1.71 7.17 9.15
N PHE A 32 1.17 6.15 9.83
CA PHE A 32 0.42 5.07 9.20
C PHE A 32 -0.80 5.52 8.37
N PRO A 33 -1.68 6.43 8.85
CA PRO A 33 -2.85 6.85 8.07
C PRO A 33 -2.46 7.50 6.73
N LEU A 34 -1.39 8.31 6.72
CA LEU A 34 -0.89 8.94 5.49
C LEU A 34 -0.46 7.88 4.48
N PHE A 35 0.33 6.89 4.92
CA PHE A 35 0.72 5.77 4.08
C PHE A 35 -0.51 5.00 3.56
N ALA A 36 -1.43 4.63 4.44
CA ALA A 36 -2.60 3.82 4.09
C ALA A 36 -3.49 4.51 3.05
N VAL A 37 -3.71 5.83 3.17
CA VAL A 37 -4.50 6.61 2.20
C VAL A 37 -3.80 6.70 0.84
N LEU A 38 -2.51 7.03 0.83
CA LEU A 38 -1.73 7.11 -0.43
C LEU A 38 -1.66 5.75 -1.13
N TRP A 39 -1.51 4.68 -0.35
CA TRP A 39 -1.46 3.33 -0.89
C TRP A 39 -2.83 2.84 -1.38
N ALA A 40 -3.91 3.14 -0.66
CA ALA A 40 -5.27 2.84 -1.10
C ALA A 40 -5.59 3.50 -2.45
N ALA A 41 -5.22 4.77 -2.62
CA ALA A 41 -5.39 5.48 -3.89
C ALA A 41 -4.60 4.80 -5.03
N THR A 42 -3.34 4.45 -4.77
CA THR A 42 -2.48 3.77 -5.75
C THR A 42 -3.02 2.39 -6.13
N ALA A 43 -3.46 1.60 -5.16
CA ALA A 43 -4.06 0.29 -5.38
C ALA A 43 -5.39 0.39 -6.15
N ALA A 44 -6.21 1.41 -5.87
CA ALA A 44 -7.47 1.64 -6.58
C ALA A 44 -7.22 2.02 -8.05
N ILE A 45 -6.18 2.81 -8.33
CA ILE A 45 -5.73 3.08 -9.69
C ILE A 45 -5.27 1.79 -10.38
N ASN A 46 -4.53 0.92 -9.68
CA ASN A 46 -4.10 -0.37 -10.24
C ASN A 46 -5.29 -1.28 -10.62
N LEU A 47 -6.30 -1.37 -9.75
CA LEU A 47 -7.58 -2.04 -10.01
C LEU A 47 -8.29 -1.44 -11.24
N TRP A 48 -8.40 -0.11 -11.29
CA TRP A 48 -9.05 0.59 -12.40
C TRP A 48 -8.33 0.37 -13.72
N VAL A 49 -7.00 0.33 -13.74
CA VAL A 49 -6.21 0.00 -14.95
C VAL A 49 -6.50 -1.43 -15.41
N GLY A 50 -6.56 -2.40 -14.48
CA GLY A 50 -6.91 -3.79 -14.80
C GLY A 50 -8.29 -3.90 -15.47
N VAL A 51 -9.29 -3.21 -14.91
CA VAL A 51 -10.66 -3.25 -15.44
C VAL A 51 -10.81 -2.43 -16.72
N ALA A 52 -10.43 -1.15 -16.70
CA ALA A 52 -10.74 -0.20 -17.77
C ALA A 52 -9.78 -0.26 -18.97
N HIS A 53 -8.54 -0.72 -18.77
CA HIS A 53 -7.53 -0.71 -19.83
C HIS A 53 -7.08 -2.13 -20.24
N ALA A 54 -6.99 -3.06 -19.29
CA ALA A 54 -6.64 -4.45 -19.61
C ALA A 54 -7.86 -5.33 -19.93
N GLY A 55 -9.08 -4.86 -19.63
CA GLY A 55 -10.34 -5.53 -19.97
C GLY A 55 -10.69 -6.71 -19.07
N TYR A 56 -10.06 -6.83 -17.89
CA TYR A 56 -10.40 -7.86 -16.90
C TYR A 56 -11.71 -7.53 -16.18
N GLY A 57 -12.40 -8.56 -15.71
CA GLY A 57 -13.61 -8.41 -14.90
C GLY A 57 -13.30 -7.83 -13.52
N LEU A 58 -14.22 -7.01 -13.00
CA LEU A 58 -14.09 -6.45 -11.64
C LEU A 58 -13.93 -7.56 -10.57
N ALA A 59 -14.65 -8.67 -10.72
CA ALA A 59 -14.57 -9.80 -9.80
C ALA A 59 -13.23 -10.54 -9.87
N GLU A 60 -12.54 -10.48 -11.01
CA GLU A 60 -11.21 -11.08 -11.21
C GLU A 60 -10.12 -10.21 -10.57
N GLU A 61 -10.28 -8.88 -10.65
CA GLU A 61 -9.32 -7.92 -10.12
C GLU A 61 -9.51 -7.63 -8.62
N LEU A 62 -10.71 -7.81 -8.06
CA LEU A 62 -10.97 -7.53 -6.63
C LEU A 62 -10.07 -8.33 -5.67
N PRO A 63 -9.85 -9.64 -5.86
CA PRO A 63 -8.90 -10.41 -5.06
C PRO A 63 -7.46 -9.92 -5.21
N ILE A 64 -7.06 -9.51 -6.41
CA ILE A 64 -5.72 -8.97 -6.69
C ILE A 64 -5.54 -7.64 -5.95
N PHE A 65 -6.53 -6.75 -6.04
CA PHE A 65 -6.58 -5.50 -5.30
C PHE A 65 -6.48 -5.74 -3.78
N ALA A 66 -7.21 -6.72 -3.24
CA ALA A 66 -7.15 -7.05 -1.82
C ALA A 66 -5.75 -7.45 -1.37
N VAL A 67 -5.00 -8.19 -2.19
CA VAL A 67 -3.60 -8.55 -1.90
C VAL A 67 -2.67 -7.35 -2.06
N VAL A 68 -2.81 -6.59 -3.16
CA VAL A 68 -2.00 -5.41 -3.47
C VAL A 68 -2.12 -4.33 -2.40
N PHE A 69 -3.33 -4.07 -1.92
CA PHE A 69 -3.59 -3.15 -0.82
C PHE A 69 -3.21 -3.76 0.52
N GLY A 70 -3.71 -4.97 0.79
CA GLY A 70 -3.66 -5.59 2.12
C GLY A 70 -2.26 -5.93 2.59
N VAL A 71 -1.39 -6.46 1.71
CA VAL A 71 -0.04 -6.90 2.12
C VAL A 71 0.80 -5.71 2.63
N PRO A 72 1.01 -4.61 1.88
CA PRO A 72 1.76 -3.46 2.37
C PRO A 72 1.12 -2.79 3.59
N CYS A 73 -0.22 -2.64 3.60
CA CYS A 73 -0.96 -2.09 4.75
C CYS A 73 -0.77 -2.92 6.02
N PHE A 74 -0.80 -4.25 5.91
CA PHE A 74 -0.57 -5.14 7.02
C PHE A 74 0.85 -4.96 7.56
N VAL A 75 1.88 -5.01 6.69
CA VAL A 75 3.28 -4.80 7.12
C VAL A 75 3.45 -3.44 7.81
N ALA A 76 2.93 -2.37 7.22
CA ALA A 76 3.01 -1.03 7.81
C ALA A 76 2.36 -0.99 9.20
N TRP A 77 1.16 -1.55 9.34
CA TRP A 77 0.47 -1.64 10.62
C TRP A 77 1.27 -2.44 11.66
N LEU A 78 1.89 -3.57 11.27
CA LEU A 78 2.73 -4.39 12.15
C LEU A 78 3.95 -3.63 12.69
N LEU A 79 4.50 -2.71 11.91
CA LEU A 79 5.63 -1.86 12.30
C LEU A 79 5.16 -0.69 13.17
N ALA A 80 4.07 -0.05 12.80
CA ALA A 80 3.47 1.04 13.58
C ALA A 80 3.07 0.59 15.00
N ARG A 81 2.48 -0.60 15.15
CA ARG A 81 2.06 -1.12 16.47
C ARG A 81 3.24 -1.39 17.41
N ARG A 82 4.41 -1.78 16.88
CA ARG A 82 5.62 -2.09 17.66
C ARG A 82 6.37 -0.85 18.16
N SER A 83 6.08 0.30 17.57
CA SER A 83 6.84 1.54 17.76
C SER A 83 6.12 2.54 18.67
N ALA A 84 5.17 2.08 19.50
CA ALA A 84 4.48 2.90 20.49
C ALA A 84 4.40 2.20 21.83
#